data_AF-A0A1Z4QU74-F1
#
_entry.id   AF-A0A1Z4QU74-F1
#
_cell.length_a   1.000
_cell.length_b   1.000
_cell.length_c   1.000
_cell.angle_alpha   90.00
_cell.angle_beta   90.00
_cell.angle_gamma   90.00
#
_symmetry.space_group_name_H-M   'P 1'
#
loop_
_entity.id
_entity.type
_entity.pdbx_description
1 polymer ?
#
loop_
_entity_poly.entity_id
_entity_poly.type
_entity_poly.pdbx_seq_one_letter_code
_entity_poly.pdbx_strand_id
1 'polypeptide(L)'
;MARKESQLTFPTQETSIQTQTKSITRSRRGEIAAEQQQTSAQAIEELEIAFDFDLRMAIIQRLVKDKQSILQQTDKERQIAEALEIARLEAVEKAREQGKQEARAKIAQKKAQQKAATQQHFINVELEQLIDSCDYLPYETMKQTINEFAARVGVKLEWKDLEDGKFKCIPSITP
;
A
#
# COMPACT_ATOMS: atom_id res chain seq x y z
N MET A 1 11.91 39.21 6.27
CA MET A 1 13.21 39.70 5.76
C MET A 1 13.27 39.47 4.26
N ALA A 2 13.71 40.51 3.53
CA ALA A 2 14.15 40.57 2.14
C ALA A 2 13.28 39.96 1.02
N ARG A 3 12.31 40.76 0.53
CA ARG A 3 11.88 40.72 -0.88
C ARG A 3 12.79 41.68 -1.66
N LYS A 4 13.47 41.18 -2.69
CA LYS A 4 14.31 42.00 -3.58
C LYS A 4 13.49 42.30 -4.83
N GLU A 5 12.89 43.47 -4.87
CA GLU A 5 12.31 44.08 -6.06
C GLU A 5 13.48 44.52 -6.97
N SER A 6 13.67 43.81 -8.07
CA SER A 6 14.60 44.24 -9.12
C SER A 6 13.87 45.24 -10.02
N GLN A 7 14.02 46.52 -9.69
CA GLN A 7 13.63 47.62 -10.56
C GLN A 7 14.47 47.56 -11.85
N LEU A 8 13.81 47.32 -12.98
CA LEU A 8 14.38 47.46 -14.31
C LEU A 8 14.48 48.96 -14.61
N THR A 9 15.63 49.56 -14.37
CA THR A 9 15.94 50.94 -14.79
C THR A 9 16.28 50.94 -16.28
N PHE A 10 15.38 51.49 -17.09
CA PHE A 10 15.63 51.82 -18.49
C PHE A 10 16.62 52.99 -18.56
N PRO A 11 17.71 52.91 -19.35
CA PRO A 11 18.52 54.08 -19.66
C PRO A 11 17.77 54.97 -20.66
N THR A 12 17.32 56.12 -20.17
CA THR A 12 16.74 57.23 -20.92
C THR A 12 17.72 57.70 -22.00
N GLN A 13 17.31 57.64 -23.27
CA GLN A 13 18.02 58.27 -24.37
C GLN A 13 17.94 59.79 -24.25
N GLU A 14 19.09 60.46 -24.16
CA GLU A 14 19.22 61.87 -24.51
C GLU A 14 20.14 61.98 -25.74
N THR A 15 19.61 61.66 -26.92
CA THR A 15 20.22 62.09 -28.19
C THR A 15 19.78 63.53 -28.45
N SER A 16 20.61 64.47 -27.99
CA SER A 16 20.54 65.90 -28.34
C SER A 16 20.62 66.08 -29.86
N ILE A 17 19.47 66.30 -30.51
CA ILE A 17 19.43 66.73 -31.91
C ILE A 17 19.49 68.26 -31.94
N GLN A 18 20.68 68.79 -32.25
CA GLN A 18 20.91 70.21 -32.53
C GLN A 18 20.08 70.64 -33.75
N THR A 19 19.13 71.56 -33.55
CA THR A 19 18.47 72.29 -34.63
C THR A 19 19.39 73.38 -35.17
N GLN A 20 20.11 73.11 -36.26
CA GLN A 20 20.71 74.16 -37.08
C GLN A 20 19.78 74.50 -38.23
N THR A 21 19.17 75.68 -38.16
CA THR A 21 18.48 76.34 -39.27
C THR A 21 19.51 76.83 -40.29
N LYS A 22 19.53 76.20 -41.46
CA LYS A 22 20.11 76.79 -42.68
C LYS A 22 19.03 76.88 -43.74
N SER A 23 18.72 78.11 -44.13
CA SER A 23 17.93 78.44 -45.32
C SER A 23 18.60 77.86 -46.56
N ILE A 24 17.81 77.37 -47.53
CA ILE A 24 18.07 77.39 -48.99
C ILE A 24 16.87 76.74 -49.73
N THR A 25 16.22 77.60 -50.52
CA THR A 25 15.40 77.40 -51.74
C THR A 25 14.65 76.09 -52.03
N ARG A 26 13.32 76.27 -52.16
CA ARG A 26 12.32 75.61 -53.04
C ARG A 26 12.89 74.65 -54.11
N SER A 27 12.70 73.34 -53.91
CA SER A 27 12.59 72.36 -55.00
C SER A 27 11.87 71.09 -54.52
N ARG A 28 11.10 70.46 -55.42
CA ARG A 28 10.25 69.26 -55.27
C ARG A 28 10.77 68.25 -54.23
N ARG A 29 10.03 68.06 -53.13
CA ARG A 29 10.33 67.02 -52.12
C ARG A 29 9.09 66.48 -51.40
N GLY A 30 7.92 66.52 -52.06
CA GLY A 30 6.66 66.04 -51.49
C GLY A 30 6.44 64.53 -51.64
N GLU A 31 6.95 63.92 -52.72
CA GLU A 31 6.65 62.51 -53.04
C GLU A 31 7.59 61.52 -52.32
N ILE A 32 8.88 61.82 -52.21
CA ILE A 32 9.89 60.90 -51.64
C ILE A 32 9.71 60.70 -50.12
N ALA A 33 9.24 61.71 -49.40
CA ALA A 33 8.99 61.60 -47.95
C ALA A 33 7.74 60.77 -47.63
N ALA A 34 6.72 60.83 -48.49
CA ALA A 34 5.49 60.04 -48.34
C ALA A 34 5.73 58.56 -48.66
N GLU A 35 6.51 58.25 -49.70
CA GLU A 35 6.89 56.86 -50.04
C GLU A 35 7.76 56.22 -48.94
N GLN A 36 8.71 56.95 -48.36
CA GLN A 36 9.51 56.45 -47.22
C GLN A 36 8.67 56.24 -45.96
N GLN A 37 7.70 57.12 -45.68
CA GLN A 37 6.79 56.92 -44.55
C GLN A 37 5.84 55.73 -44.77
N GLN A 38 5.32 55.54 -45.98
CA GLN A 38 4.47 54.41 -46.33
C GLN A 38 5.22 53.07 -46.30
N THR A 39 6.45 53.00 -46.82
CA THR A 39 7.27 51.78 -46.71
C THR A 39 7.67 51.48 -45.27
N SER A 40 7.94 52.49 -44.45
CA SER A 40 8.21 52.27 -43.02
C SER A 40 6.97 51.78 -42.25
N ALA A 41 5.78 52.28 -42.58
CA ALA A 41 4.52 51.84 -41.98
C ALA A 41 4.16 50.40 -42.37
N GLN A 42 4.35 50.03 -43.65
CA GLN A 42 4.18 48.66 -44.12
C GLN A 42 5.16 47.69 -43.44
N ALA A 43 6.42 48.08 -43.29
CA ALA A 43 7.41 47.26 -42.59
C ALA A 43 7.08 47.07 -41.10
N ILE A 44 6.50 48.09 -40.44
CA ILE A 44 6.04 47.98 -39.05
C ILE A 44 4.84 47.03 -38.93
N GLU A 45 3.87 47.11 -39.85
CA GLU A 45 2.70 46.22 -39.86
C GLU A 45 3.09 44.76 -40.14
N GLU A 46 4.02 44.52 -41.08
CA GLU A 46 4.57 43.18 -41.33
C GLU A 46 5.33 42.63 -40.11
N LEU A 47 6.08 43.49 -39.39
CA LEU A 47 6.75 43.10 -38.15
C LEU A 47 5.75 42.79 -37.03
N GLU A 48 4.67 43.56 -36.88
CA GLU A 48 3.61 43.26 -35.90
C GLU A 48 2.93 41.92 -36.19
N ILE A 49 2.64 41.62 -37.46
CA ILE A 49 2.08 40.32 -37.87
C ILE A 49 3.07 39.18 -37.58
N ALA A 50 4.36 39.37 -37.86
CA ALA A 50 5.39 38.37 -37.61
C ALA A 50 5.59 38.12 -36.10
N PHE A 51 5.64 39.19 -35.28
CA PHE A 51 5.76 39.07 -33.83
C PHE A 51 4.53 38.41 -33.20
N ASP A 52 3.32 38.70 -33.68
CA ASP A 52 2.09 38.04 -33.20
C ASP A 52 2.04 36.57 -33.62
N PHE A 53 2.52 36.23 -34.82
CA PHE A 53 2.66 34.84 -35.26
C PHE A 53 3.67 34.06 -34.40
N ASP A 54 4.84 34.62 -34.15
CA ASP A 54 5.88 33.99 -33.31
C ASP A 54 5.40 33.82 -31.85
N LEU A 55 4.68 34.82 -31.32
CA LEU A 55 4.08 34.73 -29.99
C LEU A 55 3.03 33.61 -29.91
N ARG A 56 2.12 33.54 -30.89
CA ARG A 56 1.13 32.46 -30.99
C ARG A 56 1.80 31.10 -31.08
N MET A 57 2.86 30.98 -31.87
CA MET A 57 3.61 29.74 -31.98
C MET A 57 4.30 29.34 -30.68
N ALA A 58 4.91 30.28 -29.96
CA ALA A 58 5.51 30.02 -28.65
C ALA A 58 4.46 29.56 -27.62
N ILE A 59 3.27 30.16 -27.62
CA ILE A 59 2.14 29.74 -26.77
C ILE A 59 1.72 28.31 -27.13
N ILE A 60 1.53 28.00 -28.41
CA ILE A 60 1.13 26.66 -28.86
C ILE A 60 2.17 25.61 -28.46
N GLN A 61 3.45 25.89 -28.68
CA GLN A 61 4.54 24.96 -28.31
C GLN A 61 4.55 24.69 -26.80
N ARG A 62 4.33 25.73 -25.99
CA ARG A 62 4.22 25.57 -24.53
C ARG A 62 3.01 24.73 -24.14
N LEU A 63 1.83 25.00 -24.71
CA LEU A 63 0.61 24.22 -24.46
C LEU A 63 0.77 22.74 -24.84
N VAL A 64 1.45 22.45 -25.95
CA VAL A 64 1.74 21.06 -26.38
C VAL A 64 2.66 20.37 -25.38
N LYS A 65 3.71 21.06 -24.92
CA LYS A 65 4.65 20.54 -23.91
C LYS A 65 3.95 20.29 -22.57
N ASP A 66 3.13 21.24 -22.13
CA ASP A 66 2.38 21.13 -20.87
C ASP A 66 1.38 19.96 -20.94
N LYS A 67 0.68 19.80 -22.08
CA LYS A 67 -0.21 18.65 -22.33
C LYS A 67 0.53 17.32 -22.24
N GLN A 68 1.72 17.20 -22.85
CA GLN A 68 2.52 15.98 -22.75
C GLN A 68 2.96 15.69 -21.32
N SER A 69 3.35 16.73 -20.56
CA SER A 69 3.71 16.58 -19.14
C SER A 69 2.53 16.05 -18.31
N ILE A 70 1.33 16.59 -18.53
CA ILE A 70 0.11 16.15 -17.82
C ILE A 70 -0.17 14.68 -18.12
N LEU A 71 -0.12 14.27 -19.40
CA LEU A 71 -0.37 12.87 -19.78
C LEU A 71 0.61 11.91 -19.09
N GLN A 72 1.91 12.26 -19.06
CA GLN A 72 2.91 11.45 -18.37
C GLN A 72 2.67 11.37 -16.86
N GLN A 73 2.15 12.43 -16.24
CA GLN A 73 1.79 12.42 -14.82
C GLN A 73 0.56 11.56 -14.56
N THR A 74 -0.49 11.67 -15.39
CA THR A 74 -1.69 10.84 -15.27
C THR A 74 -1.37 9.35 -15.41
N ASP A 75 -0.50 8.98 -16.35
CA ASP A 75 -0.09 7.58 -16.53
C ASP A 75 0.69 7.06 -15.31
N LYS A 76 1.57 7.88 -14.74
CA LYS A 76 2.30 7.53 -13.50
C LYS A 76 1.36 7.41 -12.31
N GLU A 77 0.44 8.34 -12.14
CA GLU A 77 -0.57 8.28 -11.07
C GLU A 77 -1.42 7.03 -11.17
N ARG A 78 -1.84 6.68 -12.39
CA ARG A 78 -2.58 5.44 -12.64
C ARG A 78 -1.76 4.21 -12.26
N GLN A 79 -0.49 4.13 -12.68
CA GLN A 79 0.40 3.01 -12.31
C GLN A 79 0.59 2.89 -10.80
N ILE A 80 0.75 4.02 -10.10
CA ILE A 80 0.88 4.06 -8.64
C ILE A 80 -0.40 3.59 -7.98
N ALA A 81 -1.56 4.05 -8.45
CA ALA A 81 -2.86 3.65 -7.92
C ALA A 81 -3.12 2.15 -8.11
N GLU A 82 -2.83 1.60 -9.29
CA GLU A 82 -2.93 0.17 -9.57
C GLU A 82 -2.01 -0.65 -8.65
N ALA A 83 -0.75 -0.22 -8.48
CA ALA A 83 0.20 -0.89 -7.58
C ALA A 83 -0.24 -0.84 -6.11
N LEU A 84 -0.79 0.29 -5.65
CA LEU A 84 -1.33 0.43 -4.30
C LEU A 84 -2.53 -0.49 -4.06
N GLU A 85 -3.42 -0.62 -5.04
CA GLU A 85 -4.58 -1.50 -4.90
C GLU A 85 -4.15 -2.97 -4.85
N ILE A 86 -3.18 -3.38 -5.66
CA ILE A 86 -2.60 -4.73 -5.59
C ILE A 86 -1.98 -4.98 -4.21
N ALA A 87 -1.14 -4.06 -3.71
CA ALA A 87 -0.51 -4.18 -2.40
C ALA A 87 -1.55 -4.25 -1.27
N ARG A 88 -2.65 -3.50 -1.39
CA ARG A 88 -3.77 -3.55 -0.45
C ARG A 88 -4.44 -4.93 -0.47
N LEU A 89 -4.71 -5.49 -1.64
CA LEU A 89 -5.32 -6.81 -1.78
C LEU A 89 -4.42 -7.91 -1.19
N GLU A 90 -3.12 -7.86 -1.46
CA GLU A 90 -2.14 -8.78 -0.88
C GLU A 90 -2.10 -8.69 0.65
N ALA A 91 -2.14 -7.48 1.21
CA ALA A 91 -2.19 -7.28 2.66
C ALA A 91 -3.46 -7.89 3.29
N VAL A 92 -4.61 -7.73 2.63
CA VAL A 92 -5.89 -8.33 3.05
C VAL A 92 -5.82 -9.86 3.00
N GLU A 93 -5.24 -10.43 1.95
CA GLU A 93 -5.10 -11.88 1.82
C GLU A 93 -4.19 -12.46 2.91
N LYS A 94 -3.04 -11.82 3.15
CA LYS A 94 -2.13 -12.20 4.24
C LYS A 94 -2.81 -12.16 5.61
N ALA A 95 -3.57 -11.10 5.90
CA ALA A 95 -4.33 -10.98 7.14
C ALA A 95 -5.40 -12.09 7.27
N ARG A 96 -6.07 -12.43 6.16
CA ARG A 96 -7.05 -13.53 6.12
C ARG A 96 -6.41 -14.88 6.41
N GLU A 97 -5.24 -15.16 5.84
CA GLU A 97 -4.53 -16.41 6.10
C GLU A 97 -4.06 -16.53 7.55
N GLN A 98 -3.50 -15.44 8.10
CA GLN A 98 -3.13 -15.37 9.51
C GLN A 98 -4.34 -15.63 10.42
N GLY A 99 -5.48 -14.97 10.15
CA GLY A 99 -6.71 -15.20 10.90
C GLY A 99 -7.21 -16.64 10.84
N LYS A 100 -7.08 -17.32 9.68
CA LYS A 100 -7.40 -18.75 9.55
C LYS A 100 -6.46 -19.63 10.38
N GLN A 101 -5.16 -19.33 10.36
CA GLN A 101 -4.17 -20.08 11.13
C GLN A 101 -4.40 -19.92 12.63
N GLU A 102 -4.64 -18.69 13.09
CA GLU A 102 -4.97 -18.42 14.49
C GLU A 102 -6.27 -19.12 14.94
N ALA A 103 -7.32 -19.10 14.11
CA ALA A 103 -8.57 -19.79 14.42
C ALA A 103 -8.36 -21.30 14.54
N ARG A 104 -7.57 -21.90 13.62
CA ARG A 104 -7.21 -23.32 13.71
C ARG A 104 -6.40 -23.63 14.96
N ALA A 105 -5.44 -22.79 15.32
CA ALA A 105 -4.66 -22.93 16.54
C ALA A 105 -5.54 -22.86 17.80
N LYS A 106 -6.47 -21.91 17.88
CA LYS A 106 -7.44 -21.80 18.98
C LYS A 106 -8.33 -23.04 19.11
N ILE A 107 -8.81 -23.58 17.98
CA ILE A 107 -9.61 -24.81 17.98
C ILE A 107 -8.76 -26.00 18.42
N ALA A 108 -7.54 -26.13 17.93
CA ALA A 108 -6.62 -27.21 18.32
C ALA A 108 -6.31 -27.14 19.81
N GLN A 109 -6.02 -25.95 20.35
CA GLN A 109 -5.80 -25.73 21.78
C GLN A 109 -7.04 -26.09 22.61
N LYS A 110 -8.24 -25.65 22.18
CA LYS A 110 -9.49 -26.00 22.87
C LYS A 110 -9.74 -27.50 22.87
N LYS A 111 -9.49 -28.19 21.74
CA LYS A 111 -9.61 -29.65 21.66
C LYS A 111 -8.59 -30.35 22.55
N ALA A 112 -7.35 -29.85 22.62
CA ALA A 112 -6.33 -30.41 23.51
C ALA A 112 -6.71 -30.24 24.99
N GLN A 113 -7.23 -29.06 25.37
CA GLN A 113 -7.74 -28.80 26.71
C GLN A 113 -8.94 -29.71 27.05
N GLN A 114 -9.89 -29.87 26.13
CA GLN A 114 -11.02 -30.78 26.30
C GLN A 114 -10.54 -32.23 26.46
N LYS A 115 -9.62 -32.70 25.61
CA LYS A 115 -9.03 -34.04 25.72
C LYS A 115 -8.36 -34.24 27.08
N ALA A 116 -7.56 -33.28 27.53
CA ALA A 116 -6.90 -33.33 28.83
C ALA A 116 -7.91 -33.36 29.98
N ALA A 117 -8.97 -32.56 29.91
CA ALA A 117 -10.05 -32.57 30.90
C ALA A 117 -10.79 -33.92 30.93
N THR A 118 -11.08 -34.51 29.76
CA THR A 118 -11.69 -35.85 29.67
C THR A 118 -10.77 -36.93 30.24
N GLN A 119 -9.47 -36.88 29.94
CA GLN A 119 -8.48 -37.81 30.50
C GLN A 119 -8.39 -37.69 32.02
N GLN A 120 -8.38 -36.47 32.56
CA GLN A 120 -8.40 -36.25 34.00
C GLN A 120 -9.71 -36.73 34.65
N HIS A 121 -10.85 -36.50 34.00
CA HIS A 121 -12.14 -36.98 34.50
C HIS A 121 -12.19 -38.51 34.54
N PHE A 122 -11.73 -39.17 33.47
CA PHE A 122 -11.62 -40.62 33.43
C PHE A 122 -10.76 -41.15 34.58
N ILE A 123 -9.58 -40.54 34.80
CA ILE A 123 -8.66 -40.97 35.87
C ILE A 123 -9.25 -40.78 37.26
N ASN A 124 -9.87 -39.63 37.53
CA ASN A 124 -10.29 -39.25 38.88
C ASN A 124 -11.66 -39.80 39.28
N VAL A 125 -12.51 -40.16 38.32
CA VAL A 125 -13.91 -40.52 38.58
C VAL A 125 -14.27 -41.85 37.92
N GLU A 126 -14.10 -41.96 36.60
CA GLU A 126 -14.61 -43.12 35.86
C GLU A 126 -13.78 -44.39 36.11
N LEU A 127 -12.47 -44.28 36.35
CA LEU A 127 -11.58 -45.42 36.55
C LEU A 127 -11.98 -46.23 37.79
N GLU A 128 -12.28 -45.57 38.90
CA GLU A 128 -12.71 -46.22 40.14
C GLU A 128 -14.08 -46.90 39.94
N GLN A 129 -15.04 -46.18 39.35
CA GLN A 129 -16.36 -46.74 39.03
C GLN A 129 -16.27 -47.94 38.07
N LEU A 130 -15.34 -47.91 37.11
CA LEU A 130 -15.15 -48.97 36.14
C LEU A 130 -14.51 -50.21 36.79
N ILE A 131 -13.57 -50.01 37.71
CA ILE A 131 -12.97 -51.09 38.51
C ILE A 131 -14.06 -51.76 39.36
N ASP A 132 -14.85 -50.98 40.10
CA ASP A 132 -15.94 -51.50 40.94
C ASP A 132 -16.99 -52.23 40.10
N SER A 133 -17.33 -51.69 38.93
CA SER A 133 -18.28 -52.30 38.00
C SER A 133 -17.75 -53.56 37.34
N CYS A 134 -16.45 -53.82 37.35
CA CYS A 134 -15.84 -55.01 36.74
C CYS A 134 -15.32 -56.02 37.77
N ASP A 135 -15.53 -55.79 39.07
CA ASP A 135 -15.00 -56.62 40.16
C ASP A 135 -15.53 -58.08 40.13
N TYR A 136 -16.65 -58.32 39.46
CA TYR A 136 -17.19 -59.67 39.25
C TYR A 136 -16.47 -60.46 38.14
N LEU A 137 -15.61 -59.82 37.33
CA LEU A 137 -14.88 -60.48 36.25
C LEU A 137 -13.56 -61.08 36.76
N PRO A 138 -13.07 -62.16 36.14
CA PRO A 138 -11.72 -62.65 36.39
C PRO A 138 -10.68 -61.54 36.15
N TYR A 139 -9.65 -61.48 37.00
CA TYR A 139 -8.64 -60.41 37.03
C TYR A 139 -8.07 -60.07 35.64
N GLU A 140 -7.69 -61.08 34.85
CA GLU A 140 -7.13 -60.87 33.50
C GLU A 140 -8.14 -60.24 32.53
N THR A 141 -9.40 -60.68 32.59
CA THR A 141 -10.48 -60.14 31.74
C THR A 141 -10.83 -58.71 32.14
N MET A 142 -10.91 -58.43 33.46
CA MET A 142 -11.13 -57.08 33.98
C MET A 142 -9.98 -56.14 33.57
N LYS A 143 -8.74 -56.58 33.74
CA LYS A 143 -7.56 -55.79 33.37
C LYS A 143 -7.56 -55.47 31.88
N GLN A 144 -7.88 -56.44 31.04
CA GLN A 144 -7.98 -56.23 29.60
C GLN A 144 -9.09 -55.23 29.24
N THR A 145 -10.31 -55.39 29.76
CA THR A 145 -11.42 -54.49 29.44
C THR A 145 -11.13 -53.06 29.87
N ILE A 146 -10.63 -52.87 31.09
CA ILE A 146 -10.28 -51.54 31.63
C ILE A 146 -9.13 -50.91 30.83
N ASN A 147 -8.13 -51.69 30.41
CA ASN A 147 -7.06 -51.20 29.55
C ASN A 147 -7.58 -50.78 28.16
N GLU A 148 -8.54 -51.50 27.59
CA GLU A 148 -9.16 -51.11 26.31
C GLU A 148 -9.94 -49.80 26.42
N PHE A 149 -10.67 -49.58 27.53
CA PHE A 149 -11.35 -48.31 27.80
C PHE A 149 -10.36 -47.16 27.99
N ALA A 150 -9.31 -47.36 28.79
CA ALA A 150 -8.27 -46.36 29.01
C ALA A 150 -7.54 -46.01 27.70
N ALA A 151 -7.25 -46.99 26.85
CA ALA A 151 -6.63 -46.78 25.55
C ALA A 151 -7.49 -45.91 24.62
N ARG A 152 -8.83 -46.05 24.65
CA ARG A 152 -9.75 -45.20 23.86
C ARG A 152 -9.72 -43.74 24.30
N VAL A 153 -9.48 -43.48 25.58
CA VAL A 153 -9.35 -42.12 26.15
C VAL A 153 -7.90 -41.60 26.06
N GLY A 154 -6.94 -42.47 25.70
CA GLY A 154 -5.52 -42.14 25.59
C GLY A 154 -4.79 -42.11 26.94
N VAL A 155 -5.30 -42.83 27.93
CA VAL A 155 -4.70 -43.02 29.26
C VAL A 155 -4.01 -44.38 29.27
N LYS A 156 -2.78 -44.42 29.76
CA LYS A 156 -2.03 -45.66 29.96
C LYS A 156 -2.11 -46.08 31.42
N LEU A 157 -2.53 -47.31 31.68
CA LEU A 157 -2.65 -47.87 33.02
C LEU A 157 -1.50 -48.82 33.30
N GLU A 158 -0.85 -48.64 34.45
CA GLU A 158 0.13 -49.58 34.98
C GLU A 158 -0.47 -50.32 36.18
N TRP A 159 -0.44 -51.65 36.12
CA TRP A 159 -1.00 -52.50 37.17
C TRP A 159 0.15 -53.08 37.99
N LYS A 160 0.10 -52.87 39.32
CA LYS A 160 1.02 -53.49 40.28
C LYS A 160 0.26 -54.46 41.15
N ASP A 161 0.71 -55.71 41.18
CA ASP A 161 0.18 -56.73 42.06
C ASP A 161 0.81 -56.54 43.46
N LEU A 162 -0.02 -56.49 44.50
CA LEU A 162 0.41 -56.45 45.90
C LEU A 162 0.34 -57.85 46.51
N GLU A 163 1.23 -58.14 47.45
CA GLU A 163 1.13 -59.31 48.33
C GLU A 163 -0.22 -59.22 49.07
N ASP A 164 -1.03 -60.27 49.00
CA ASP A 164 -2.46 -60.40 49.42
C ASP A 164 -3.52 -60.38 48.29
N GLY A 165 -3.12 -60.44 47.01
CA GLY A 165 -4.08 -60.53 45.90
C GLY A 165 -4.87 -59.25 45.65
N LYS A 166 -4.39 -58.13 46.20
CA LYS A 166 -4.85 -56.78 45.90
C LYS A 166 -4.03 -56.22 44.75
N PHE A 167 -4.64 -55.33 43.97
CA PHE A 167 -4.01 -54.73 42.81
C PHE A 167 -4.06 -53.21 42.92
N LYS A 168 -2.99 -52.53 42.47
CA LYS A 168 -2.96 -51.08 42.37
C LYS A 168 -2.87 -50.67 40.90
N CYS A 169 -3.87 -49.94 40.44
CA CYS A 169 -3.87 -49.29 39.14
C CYS A 169 -3.24 -47.91 39.27
N ILE A 170 -2.19 -47.63 38.49
CA ILE A 170 -1.53 -46.33 38.41
C ILE A 170 -1.79 -45.77 36.99
N PRO A 171 -2.69 -44.80 36.85
CA PRO A 171 -2.94 -44.15 35.57
C PRO A 171 -1.87 -43.13 35.23
N SER A 172 -1.53 -43.05 33.94
CA SER A 172 -0.63 -42.06 33.36
C SER A 172 -1.20 -41.51 32.06
N ILE A 173 -1.10 -40.19 31.86
CA ILE A 173 -1.56 -39.54 30.63
C ILE A 173 -0.45 -39.62 29.60
N THR A 174 -0.77 -40.20 28.44
CA THR A 174 0.15 -40.22 27.29
C THR A 174 0.09 -38.86 26.59
N PRO A 175 1.25 -38.19 26.34
CA PRO A 175 1.30 -36.88 25.68
C PRO A 175 0.77 -36.91 24.24
#